data_AF-A0A433EKW6-F1
#
_entry.id   AF-A0A433EKW6-F1
#
_cell.length_a   1.000
_cell.length_b   1.000
_cell.length_c   1.000
_cell.angle_alpha   90.00
_cell.angle_beta   90.00
_cell.angle_gamma   90.00
#
_symmetry.space_group_name_H-M   'P 1'
#
loop_
_entity.id
_entity.type
_entity.pdbx_description
1 polymer ?
#
loop_
_entity_poly.entity_id
_entity_poly.type
_entity_poly.pdbx_seq_one_letter_code
_entity_poly.pdbx_strand_id
1 'polypeptide(L)'
;MTIEVRVSDGSDSYTHYTVAREPVADPEAWTTVSWDNGNPEPFTIQVHPEEVFTGEQAVPIFQTYIEDNALPPANLLRRIDV
;
A
#
# COMPACT_ATOMS: atom_id res chain seq x y z
N MET A 1 5.49 -7.92 1.11
CA MET A 1 4.66 -7.10 2.02
C MET A 1 4.02 -5.99 1.21
N THR A 2 2.82 -5.56 1.55
CA THR A 2 2.18 -4.36 0.98
C THR A 2 1.86 -3.38 2.12
N ILE A 3 1.72 -2.10 1.81
CA ILE A 3 1.42 -1.05 2.78
C ILE A 3 0.19 -0.29 2.31
N GLU A 4 -0.80 -0.18 3.18
CA GLU A 4 -2.05 0.55 2.94
C GLU A 4 -2.22 1.67 3.97
N VAL A 5 -2.77 2.81 3.54
CA VAL A 5 -3.04 3.97 4.39
C VAL A 5 -4.52 4.35 4.29
N ARG A 6 -5.19 4.44 5.44
CA ARG A 6 -6.57 4.95 5.55
C ARG A 6 -6.53 6.34 6.16
N VAL A 7 -6.90 7.35 5.39
CA VAL A 7 -6.93 8.75 5.83
C VAL A 7 -8.38 9.13 6.12
N SER A 8 -8.72 9.32 7.40
CA SER A 8 -10.04 9.85 7.79
C SER A 8 -10.13 11.34 7.49
N ASP A 9 -11.32 11.78 7.08
CA ASP A 9 -11.68 13.19 6.95
C ASP A 9 -12.31 13.77 8.24
N GLY A 10 -12.28 13.02 9.35
CA GLY A 10 -12.91 13.36 10.62
C GLY A 10 -14.36 12.90 10.75
N SER A 11 -14.92 12.27 9.71
CA SER A 11 -16.20 11.55 9.76
C SER A 11 -15.98 10.04 9.96
N ASP A 12 -17.05 9.25 9.85
CA ASP A 12 -17.00 7.78 9.82
C ASP A 12 -16.44 7.21 8.49
N SER A 13 -15.98 8.08 7.58
CA SER A 13 -15.39 7.71 6.30
C SER A 13 -13.86 7.87 6.27
N TYR A 14 -13.24 7.26 5.27
CA TYR A 14 -11.83 7.40 4.99
C TYR A 14 -11.55 7.26 3.49
N THR A 15 -10.46 7.90 3.03
CA THR A 15 -9.87 7.57 1.73
C THR A 15 -8.80 6.51 1.93
N HIS A 16 -8.82 5.48 1.08
CA HIS A 16 -7.91 4.35 1.16
C HIS A 16 -6.87 4.42 0.04
N TYR A 17 -5.60 4.22 0.40
CA TYR A 17 -4.48 4.23 -0.52
C TYR A 17 -3.61 2.99 -0.34
N THR A 18 -3.06 2.49 -1.45
CA THR A 18 -1.84 1.68 -1.43
C THR A 18 -0.62 2.58 -1.63
N VAL A 19 0.52 2.17 -1.10
CA VAL A 19 1.78 2.91 -1.13
C VAL A 19 2.77 2.24 -2.07
N ALA A 20 3.45 3.03 -2.90
CA ALA A 20 4.54 2.58 -3.75
C ALA A 20 5.91 3.08 -3.24
N ARG A 21 6.97 2.27 -3.41
CA ARG A 21 8.35 2.65 -3.07
C ARG A 21 8.94 3.69 -4.01
N GLU A 22 8.41 3.75 -5.21
CA GLU A 22 8.76 4.65 -6.30
C GLU A 22 7.52 4.86 -7.19
N PRO A 23 7.47 5.89 -8.04
CA PRO A 23 6.33 6.10 -8.92
C PRO A 23 6.09 4.89 -9.81
N VAL A 24 4.83 4.45 -9.92
CA VAL A 24 4.43 3.35 -10.80
C VAL A 24 4.81 3.71 -12.23
N ALA A 25 5.70 2.92 -12.82
CA ALA A 25 6.25 3.20 -14.16
C ALA A 25 5.28 2.78 -15.27
N ASP A 26 4.59 1.65 -15.08
CA ASP A 26 3.61 1.10 -16.02
C ASP A 26 2.28 0.81 -15.30
N PRO A 27 1.24 1.62 -15.53
CA PRO A 27 -0.08 1.42 -14.93
C PRO A 27 -0.77 0.10 -15.32
N GLU A 28 -0.31 -0.58 -16.38
CA GLU A 28 -0.87 -1.86 -16.81
C GLU A 28 -0.06 -3.06 -16.28
N ALA A 29 1.10 -2.81 -15.66
CA ALA A 29 1.91 -3.85 -15.04
C ALA A 29 1.33 -4.22 -13.67
N TRP A 30 0.58 -5.32 -13.65
CA TRP A 30 0.00 -5.88 -12.44
C TRP A 30 0.77 -7.12 -11.97
N THR A 31 0.87 -7.28 -10.66
CA THR A 31 1.33 -8.50 -10.01
C THR A 31 0.33 -8.97 -8.96
N THR A 32 0.18 -10.28 -8.87
CA THR A 32 -0.65 -10.92 -7.84
C THR A 32 0.20 -11.17 -6.60
N VAL A 33 -0.26 -10.67 -5.45
CA VAL A 33 0.26 -11.09 -4.13
C VAL A 33 -0.78 -12.02 -3.51
N SER A 34 -0.33 -13.21 -3.08
CA SER A 34 -1.19 -14.22 -2.44
C SER A 34 -0.70 -14.58 -1.05
N TRP A 35 -1.61 -14.79 -0.11
CA TRP A 35 -1.27 -15.30 1.22
C TRP A 35 -2.30 -16.29 1.73
N ASP A 36 -1.83 -17.19 2.59
CA ASP A 36 -2.67 -18.16 3.27
C ASP A 36 -3.63 -17.44 4.23
N ASN A 37 -4.89 -17.82 4.18
CA ASN A 37 -5.97 -17.31 5.01
C ASN A 37 -6.69 -18.42 5.79
N GLY A 38 -6.14 -19.65 5.79
CA GLY A 38 -6.72 -20.82 6.43
C GLY A 38 -7.84 -21.52 5.65
N ASN A 39 -8.18 -21.05 4.45
CA ASN A 39 -9.16 -21.67 3.55
C ASN A 39 -8.47 -22.41 2.39
N PRO A 40 -9.20 -23.26 1.63
CA PRO A 40 -8.64 -23.95 0.47
C PRO A 40 -8.13 -23.02 -0.63
N GLU A 41 -8.74 -21.84 -0.78
CA GLU A 41 -8.31 -20.81 -1.73
C GLU A 41 -7.62 -19.67 -0.97
N PRO A 42 -6.39 -19.29 -1.37
CA PRO A 42 -5.66 -18.20 -0.71
C PRO A 42 -6.34 -16.86 -0.99
N PHE A 43 -6.11 -15.88 -0.12
CA PHE A 43 -6.41 -14.51 -0.50
C PHE A 43 -5.42 -14.02 -1.54
N THR A 44 -5.92 -13.20 -2.47
CA THR A 44 -5.10 -12.56 -3.50
C THR A 44 -5.48 -11.10 -3.64
N ILE A 45 -4.48 -10.28 -3.97
CA ILE A 45 -4.67 -8.87 -4.37
C ILE A 45 -3.87 -8.58 -5.63
N GLN A 46 -4.34 -7.60 -6.39
CA GLN A 46 -3.61 -7.02 -7.52
C GLN A 46 -2.94 -5.73 -7.09
N VAL A 47 -1.63 -5.66 -7.29
CA VAL A 47 -0.80 -4.49 -6.96
C VAL A 47 0.21 -4.26 -8.08
N HIS A 48 0.79 -3.07 -8.13
CA HIS A 48 1.94 -2.81 -9.01
C HIS A 48 3.23 -3.36 -8.37
N PRO A 49 4.25 -3.72 -9.17
CA PRO A 49 5.54 -4.17 -8.65
C PRO A 49 6.18 -3.22 -7.63
N GLU A 50 5.97 -1.91 -7.79
CA GLU A 50 6.45 -0.83 -6.92
C GLU A 50 5.74 -0.77 -5.57
N GLU A 51 4.55 -1.38 -5.45
CA GLU A 51 3.74 -1.43 -4.23
C GLU A 51 4.07 -2.65 -3.35
N VAL A 52 5.05 -3.46 -3.76
CA VAL A 52 5.53 -4.62 -3.02
C VAL A 52 6.86 -4.29 -2.35
N PHE A 53 6.95 -4.57 -1.04
CA PHE A 53 8.12 -4.25 -0.22
C PHE A 53 8.73 -5.51 0.39
N THR A 54 10.06 -5.49 0.53
CA THR A 54 10.74 -6.22 1.60
C THR A 54 10.52 -5.50 2.94
N GLY A 55 10.78 -6.19 4.06
CA GLY A 55 10.68 -5.57 5.38
C GLY A 55 11.62 -4.36 5.52
N GLU A 56 12.85 -4.45 5.02
CA GLU A 56 13.84 -3.36 5.04
C GLU A 56 13.37 -2.14 4.23
N GLN A 57 12.78 -2.36 3.06
CA GLN A 57 12.24 -1.27 2.24
C GLN A 57 11.06 -0.53 2.90
N ALA A 58 10.32 -1.21 3.79
CA ALA A 58 9.18 -0.63 4.48
C ALA A 58 9.56 0.24 5.69
N VAL A 59 10.73 0.01 6.29
CA VAL A 59 11.21 0.72 7.50
C VAL A 59 11.12 2.25 7.39
N PRO A 60 11.67 2.91 6.34
CA PRO A 60 11.64 4.36 6.27
C PRO A 60 10.22 4.94 6.21
N ILE A 61 9.27 4.23 5.59
CA ILE A 61 7.87 4.68 5.51
C ILE A 61 7.25 4.71 6.91
N PHE A 62 7.46 3.66 7.71
CA PHE A 62 6.95 3.61 9.06
C PHE A 62 7.64 4.61 9.99
N GLN A 63 8.96 4.80 9.85
CA GLN A 63 9.69 5.79 10.64
C GLN A 63 9.15 7.20 10.39
N THR A 64 9.04 7.63 9.13
CA THR A 64 8.48 8.95 8.79
C THR A 64 7.04 9.12 9.30
N TYR A 65 6.22 8.08 9.23
CA TYR A 65 4.87 8.15 9.81
C TYR A 65 4.87 8.26 11.34
N ILE A 66 5.71 7.49 12.03
CA ILE A 66 5.75 7.46 13.51
C ILE A 66 6.39 8.73 14.09
N GLU A 67 7.48 9.20 13.48
CA GLU A 67 8.30 10.29 13.99
C GLU A 67 7.74 11.66 13.57
N ASP A 68 7.30 11.79 12.31
CA ASP A 68 6.90 13.07 11.73
C ASP A 68 5.39 13.19 11.48
N ASN A 69 4.62 12.11 11.71
CA ASN A 69 3.20 12.02 11.33
C ASN A 69 2.97 12.39 9.85
N ALA A 70 3.92 12.01 8.99
CA ALA A 70 3.93 12.35 7.58
C ALA A 70 3.63 11.12 6.71
N LEU A 71 2.86 11.34 5.65
CA LEU A 71 2.58 10.34 4.63
C LEU A 71 3.61 10.43 3.50
N PRO A 72 3.81 9.34 2.74
CA PRO A 72 4.51 9.40 1.47
C PRO A 72 3.92 10.48 0.55
N PRO A 73 4.73 11.11 -0.32
CA PRO A 73 4.23 12.08 -1.28
C PRO A 73 3.12 11.50 -2.17
N ALA A 74 2.18 12.34 -2.59
CA ALA A 74 0.95 11.92 -3.26
C ALA A 74 1.17 11.10 -4.55
N ASN A 75 2.28 11.30 -5.26
CA ASN A 75 2.61 10.51 -6.46
C ASN A 75 3.04 9.06 -6.15
N LEU A 76 3.22 8.71 -4.87
CA LEU A 76 3.44 7.36 -4.39
C LEU A 76 2.18 6.73 -3.79
N LEU A 77 1.05 7.46 -3.79
CA LEU A 77 -0.22 7.01 -3.23
C LEU A 77 -1.22 6.75 -4.35
N ARG A 78 -1.60 5.50 -4.53
CA ARG A 78 -2.68 5.14 -5.44
C ARG A 78 -3.95 4.89 -4.65
N ARG A 79 -4.99 5.66 -4.93
CA ARG A 79 -6.31 5.47 -4.31
C ARG A 79 -6.87 4.11 -4.72
N ILE A 80 -7.41 3.39 -3.74
CA ILE A 80 -8.09 2.12 -3.94
C ILE A 80 -9.49 2.20 -3.35
N ASP A 81 -10.45 1.61 -4.05
CA ASP A 81 -11.82 1.46 -3.57
C ASP A 81 -11.98 0.01 -3.11
N VAL A 82 -12.30 -0.19 -1.83
CA VAL A 82 -12.32 -1.49 -1.13
C VAL A 82 -13.68 -1.72 -0.47
#